data_AF-A0A9E2UY02-F1
#
_entry.id   AF-A0A9E2UY02-F1
#
_cell.length_a   1.000
_cell.length_b   1.000
_cell.length_c   1.000
_cell.angle_alpha   90.00
_cell.angle_beta   90.00
_cell.angle_gamma   90.00
#
_symmetry.space_group_name_H-M   'P 1'
#
loop_
_entity.id
_entity.type
_entity.pdbx_description
1 polymer ?
#
loop_
_entity_poly.entity_id
_entity_poly.type
_entity_poly.pdbx_seq_one_letter_code
_entity_poly.pdbx_strand_id
1 'polypeptide(L)'
;MSTTANVHKDWKFTILQVEARPRRLILEGNVSPPYERPYHDELYFYAVMGPTHLSLEVSRDFDGERLLDYLFEQLGASEEPPRTQVGGRQDEEEGALLLVEWRFPADGRPAMLRRLEEIVGQSLEK
;
A
#
# COMPACT_ATOMS: atom_id res chain seq x y z
N MET A 1 -27.67 19.01 -9.66
CA MET A 1 -26.70 17.91 -9.75
C MET A 1 -25.91 17.92 -8.46
N SER A 2 -26.21 17.01 -7.55
CA SER A 2 -25.58 16.96 -6.23
C SER A 2 -24.21 16.31 -6.36
N THR A 3 -23.16 17.06 -6.03
CA THR A 3 -21.81 16.53 -5.80
C THR A 3 -21.87 15.67 -4.54
N THR A 4 -22.17 14.38 -4.70
CA THR A 4 -22.00 13.41 -3.63
C THR A 4 -20.51 13.31 -3.34
N ALA A 5 -20.13 13.95 -2.23
CA ALA A 5 -18.87 13.79 -1.57
C ALA A 5 -18.50 12.30 -1.51
N ASN A 6 -17.43 11.90 -2.21
CA ASN A 6 -16.84 10.56 -2.17
C ASN A 6 -16.09 10.32 -0.84
N VAL A 7 -16.57 10.90 0.25
CA VAL A 7 -15.86 11.04 1.54
C VAL A 7 -15.84 9.73 2.35
N HIS A 8 -16.44 8.65 1.83
CA HIS A 8 -16.60 7.39 2.55
C HIS A 8 -15.87 6.17 1.95
N LYS A 9 -14.93 6.36 1.01
CA LYS A 9 -14.18 5.24 0.40
C LYS A 9 -12.65 5.34 0.47
N ASP A 10 -12.10 6.49 0.79
CA ASP A 10 -10.67 6.69 0.65
C ASP A 10 -9.94 6.30 1.94
N TRP A 11 -9.11 5.25 1.83
CA TRP A 11 -8.13 4.90 2.85
C TRP A 11 -7.21 6.10 3.10
N LYS A 12 -6.95 6.41 4.37
CA LYS A 12 -6.10 7.55 4.73
C LYS A 12 -4.68 7.07 4.98
N PHE A 13 -3.77 7.49 4.11
CA PHE A 13 -2.35 7.21 4.25
C PHE A 13 -1.67 8.35 5.02
N THR A 14 -0.85 7.98 6.00
CA THR A 14 0.07 8.87 6.69
C THR A 14 1.48 8.39 6.38
N ILE A 15 2.26 9.24 5.72
CA ILE A 15 3.65 8.93 5.39
C ILE A 15 4.55 9.37 6.53
N LEU A 16 5.25 8.41 7.11
CA LEU A 16 6.20 8.64 8.20
C LEU A 16 7.59 8.93 7.64
N GLN A 17 8.00 8.18 6.61
CA GLN A 17 9.31 8.33 5.98
C GLN A 17 9.24 8.19 4.46
N VAL A 18 10.00 9.05 3.79
CA VAL A 18 10.29 8.97 2.36
C VAL A 18 11.80 8.98 2.19
N GLU A 19 12.34 7.94 1.58
CA GLU A 19 13.77 7.84 1.30
C GLU A 19 14.02 7.62 -0.18
N ALA A 20 14.61 8.63 -0.83
CA ALA A 20 15.06 8.55 -2.22
C ALA A 20 16.48 7.97 -2.28
N ARG A 21 16.66 6.89 -3.04
CA ARG A 21 17.94 6.26 -3.37
C ARG A 21 18.14 6.25 -4.89
N PRO A 22 19.37 6.06 -5.39
CA PRO A 22 19.66 6.19 -6.83
C PRO A 22 18.80 5.35 -7.79
N ARG A 23 18.17 4.27 -7.32
CA ARG A 23 17.34 3.38 -8.15
C ARG A 23 15.98 3.03 -7.52
N ARG A 24 15.69 3.57 -6.34
CA ARG A 24 14.50 3.20 -5.59
C ARG A 24 13.99 4.36 -4.75
N LEU A 25 12.68 4.47 -4.65
CA LEU A 25 12.00 5.29 -3.67
C LEU A 25 11.41 4.34 -2.63
N ILE A 26 11.71 4.59 -1.36
CA ILE A 26 11.22 3.80 -0.23
C ILE A 26 10.24 4.65 0.55
N LEU A 27 9.09 4.08 0.87
CA LEU A 27 8.02 4.68 1.65
C LEU A 27 7.75 3.81 2.87
N GLU A 28 7.61 4.47 4.01
CA GLU A 28 7.13 3.85 5.24
C GLU A 28 6.02 4.72 5.81
N GLY A 29 4.96 4.07 6.26
CA GLY A 29 3.81 4.77 6.76
C GLY A 29 2.79 3.88 7.42
N ASN A 30 1.66 4.49 7.72
CA ASN A 30 0.50 3.88 8.33
C ASN A 30 -0.75 4.23 7.53
N VAL A 31 -1.73 3.32 7.53
CA VAL A 31 -2.99 3.47 6.81
C VAL A 31 -4.15 3.31 7.79
N SER A 32 -5.16 4.18 7.64
CA SER A 32 -6.42 4.07 8.36
C SER A 32 -7.55 3.75 7.38
N PRO A 33 -8.41 2.76 7.68
CA PRO A 33 -9.55 2.46 6.83
C PRO A 33 -10.62 3.55 6.88
N PRO A 34 -11.52 3.60 5.89
CA PRO A 34 -12.62 4.59 5.84
C PRO A 34 -13.80 4.26 6.78
N TYR A 35 -13.66 3.26 7.65
CA TYR A 35 -14.69 2.78 8.57
C TYR A 35 -14.18 2.69 10.01
N GLU A 36 -15.10 2.66 10.97
CA GLU A 36 -14.78 2.47 12.38
C GLU A 36 -14.32 1.03 12.65
N ARG A 37 -13.20 0.89 13.35
CA ARG A 37 -12.63 -0.40 13.74
C ARG A 37 -12.90 -0.68 15.22
N PRO A 38 -13.06 -1.96 15.61
CA PRO A 38 -13.18 -2.34 17.02
C PRO A 38 -11.84 -2.28 17.78
N TYR A 39 -10.73 -2.00 17.08
CA TYR A 39 -9.37 -1.85 17.60
C TYR A 39 -8.72 -0.57 17.03
N HIS A 40 -7.76 -0.01 17.76
CA HIS A 40 -7.13 1.28 17.43
C HIS A 40 -5.75 1.17 16.78
N ASP A 41 -5.21 -0.05 16.62
CA ASP A 41 -3.86 -0.24 16.08
C ASP A 41 -3.75 0.22 14.62
N GLU A 42 -2.68 0.94 14.30
CA GLU A 42 -2.41 1.44 12.95
C GLU A 42 -1.98 0.29 12.03
N LEU A 43 -2.48 0.29 10.80
CA LEU A 43 -2.01 -0.63 9.77
C LEU A 43 -0.71 -0.07 9.19
N TYR A 44 0.44 -0.60 9.59
CA TYR A 44 1.72 -0.19 9.03
C TYR A 44 1.94 -0.78 7.64
N PHE A 45 2.60 -0.01 6.79
CA PHE A 45 3.02 -0.46 5.47
C PHE A 45 4.44 0.01 5.15
N TYR A 46 5.10 -0.79 4.31
CA TYR A 46 6.39 -0.49 3.73
C TYR A 46 6.32 -0.73 2.22
N ALA A 47 6.68 0.28 1.42
CA ALA A 47 6.63 0.18 -0.03
C ALA A 47 7.96 0.57 -0.67
N VAL A 48 8.34 -0.13 -1.73
CA VAL A 48 9.53 0.17 -2.53
C VAL A 48 9.14 0.30 -3.99
N MET A 49 9.35 1.48 -4.55
CA MET A 49 9.22 1.75 -5.97
C MET A 49 10.60 1.61 -6.63
N GLY A 50 10.76 0.55 -7.41
CA GLY A 50 11.93 0.32 -8.26
C GLY A 50 11.77 0.91 -9.67
N PRO A 51 12.67 0.53 -10.60
CA PRO A 51 12.59 0.98 -11.99
C PRO A 51 11.44 0.34 -12.79
N THR A 52 11.01 -0.88 -12.42
CA THR A 52 10.03 -1.70 -13.15
C THR A 52 9.03 -2.40 -12.23
N HIS A 53 9.02 -2.06 -10.95
CA HIS A 53 8.15 -2.68 -9.97
C HIS A 53 7.79 -1.73 -8.83
N LEU A 54 6.66 -2.01 -8.20
CA LEU A 54 6.25 -1.51 -6.89
C LEU A 54 6.03 -2.73 -6.00
N SER A 55 6.82 -2.86 -4.93
CA SER A 55 6.58 -3.86 -3.89
C SER A 55 5.92 -3.20 -2.68
N LEU A 56 4.96 -3.88 -2.07
CA LEU A 56 4.30 -3.46 -0.84
C LEU A 56 4.31 -4.61 0.17
N GLU A 57 4.62 -4.26 1.40
CA GLU A 57 4.48 -5.10 2.58
C GLU A 57 3.49 -4.42 3.54
N VAL A 58 2.52 -5.18 4.04
CA VAL A 58 1.49 -4.68 4.96
C VAL A 58 1.07 -5.77 5.95
N SER A 59 0.75 -5.40 7.18
CA SER A 59 0.26 -6.36 8.18
C SER A 59 -1.08 -6.97 7.77
N ARG A 60 -1.22 -8.28 7.88
CA ARG A 60 -2.45 -9.01 7.53
C ARG A 60 -3.58 -8.74 8.53
N ASP A 61 -3.25 -8.77 9.82
CA ASP A 61 -4.23 -8.87 10.92
C ASP A 61 -5.03 -7.58 11.18
N PHE A 62 -4.66 -6.47 10.52
CA PHE A 62 -5.26 -5.15 10.73
C PHE A 62 -5.86 -4.59 9.42
N ASP A 63 -6.68 -5.41 8.74
CA ASP A 63 -7.32 -5.09 7.45
C ASP A 63 -6.39 -5.09 6.22
N GLY A 64 -5.22 -5.74 6.30
CA GLY A 64 -4.26 -5.80 5.18
C GLY A 64 -4.88 -6.34 3.89
N GLU A 65 -5.68 -7.40 3.97
CA GLU A 65 -6.36 -7.98 2.79
C GLU A 65 -7.31 -6.97 2.13
N ARG A 66 -8.07 -6.22 2.92
CA ARG A 66 -9.00 -5.20 2.42
C ARG A 66 -8.28 -3.99 1.84
N LEU A 67 -7.13 -3.62 2.41
CA LEU A 67 -6.27 -2.60 1.83
C LEU A 67 -5.76 -3.06 0.45
N LEU A 68 -5.34 -4.33 0.33
CA LEU A 68 -4.89 -4.87 -0.95
C LEU A 68 -6.01 -4.88 -1.99
N ASP A 69 -7.23 -5.25 -1.62
CA ASP A 69 -8.38 -5.18 -2.53
C ASP A 69 -8.59 -3.75 -3.06
N TYR A 70 -8.55 -2.74 -2.18
CA TYR A 70 -8.62 -1.34 -2.58
C TYR A 70 -7.46 -0.96 -3.52
N LEU A 71 -6.22 -1.36 -3.20
CA LEU A 71 -5.06 -1.05 -4.02
C LEU A 71 -5.11 -1.76 -5.38
N PHE A 72 -5.68 -2.96 -5.48
CA PHE A 72 -5.89 -3.64 -6.76
C PHE A 72 -6.91 -2.92 -7.64
N GLU A 73 -7.94 -2.30 -7.06
CA GLU A 73 -8.86 -1.45 -7.81
C GLU A 73 -8.16 -0.19 -8.36
N GLN A 74 -7.21 0.39 -7.62
CA GLN A 74 -6.53 1.64 -8.01
C GLN A 74 -5.32 1.42 -8.94
N LEU A 75 -4.51 0.40 -8.66
CA LEU A 75 -3.24 0.13 -9.36
C LEU A 75 -3.39 -0.93 -10.45
N GLY A 76 -4.48 -1.70 -10.42
CA GLY A 76 -4.66 -2.92 -11.20
C GLY A 76 -4.26 -4.17 -10.39
N ALA A 77 -4.70 -5.34 -10.83
CA ALA A 77 -4.29 -6.60 -10.23
C ALA A 77 -2.78 -6.83 -10.40
N SER A 78 -2.14 -7.43 -9.40
CA SER A 78 -0.79 -7.95 -9.54
C SER A 78 -0.77 -9.19 -10.44
N GLU A 79 0.36 -9.45 -11.10
CA GLU A 79 0.54 -10.67 -11.91
C GLU A 79 0.58 -11.94 -11.03
N GLU A 80 1.16 -11.82 -9.84
CA GLU A 80 1.22 -12.86 -8.83
C GLU A 80 0.30 -12.52 -7.65
N PRO A 81 -0.37 -13.51 -7.03
CA PRO A 81 -1.17 -13.26 -5.83
C PRO A 81 -0.29 -12.79 -4.66
N PRO A 82 -0.85 -12.05 -3.69
CA PRO A 82 -0.13 -11.70 -2.46
C PRO A 82 0.45 -12.93 -1.77
N ARG A 83 1.69 -12.82 -1.32
CA ARG A 83 2.38 -13.85 -0.54
C ARG A 83 2.23 -13.53 0.93
N THR A 84 1.85 -14.53 1.72
CA THR A 84 1.80 -14.40 3.19
C THR A 84 3.14 -14.82 3.78
N GLN A 85 3.75 -13.95 4.59
CA GLN A 85 4.95 -14.25 5.37
C GLN A 85 4.60 -14.23 6.85
N VAL A 86 4.87 -15.34 7.54
CA VAL A 86 4.65 -15.47 8.99
C VAL A 86 5.99 -15.28 9.69
N GLY A 87 6.08 -14.31 10.61
CA GLY A 87 7.32 -13.92 11.29
C GLY A 87 7.79 -14.86 12.41
N GLY A 88 7.10 -15.97 12.65
CA GLY A 88 7.31 -16.82 13.83
C GLY A 88 6.96 -18.30 13.62
N ARG A 89 6.51 -18.93 14.72
CA ARG A 89 6.04 -20.31 14.76
C ARG A 89 4.84 -20.47 13.81
N GLN A 90 4.80 -21.51 12.99
CA GLN A 90 3.75 -21.73 11.97
C GLN A 90 2.32 -21.80 12.54
N ASP A 91 2.21 -21.96 13.85
CA ASP A 91 1.00 -22.02 14.66
C ASP A 91 0.50 -20.64 15.16
N GLU A 92 1.29 -19.58 15.00
CA GLU A 92 0.90 -18.19 15.31
C GLU A 92 0.65 -17.43 14.00
N GLU A 93 -0.61 -17.33 13.59
CA GLU A 93 -1.02 -16.49 12.45
C GLU A 93 -0.98 -14.99 12.78
N GLU A 94 -0.92 -14.63 14.07
CA GLU A 94 -0.76 -13.26 14.54
C GLU A 94 0.62 -12.70 14.14
N GLY A 95 0.62 -11.52 13.53
CA GLY A 95 1.79 -10.84 12.99
C GLY A 95 2.12 -11.23 11.55
N ALA A 96 1.22 -11.90 10.82
CA ALA A 96 1.45 -12.23 9.42
C ALA A 96 1.54 -10.95 8.56
N LEU A 97 2.42 -10.98 7.56
CA LEU A 97 2.62 -9.91 6.58
C LEU A 97 2.12 -10.37 5.21
N LEU A 98 1.49 -9.47 4.48
CA LEU A 98 1.13 -9.65 3.08
C LEU A 98 2.14 -8.89 2.22
N LEU A 99 2.76 -9.61 1.28
CA LEU A 99 3.69 -9.05 0.31
C LEU A 99 3.09 -9.14 -1.09
N VAL A 100 3.05 -8.01 -1.79
CA VAL A 100 2.56 -7.92 -3.16
C VAL A 100 3.53 -7.13 -4.03
N GLU A 101 3.65 -7.52 -5.30
CA GLU A 101 4.47 -6.84 -6.29
C GLU A 101 3.64 -6.53 -7.54
N TRP A 102 3.62 -5.27 -7.94
CA TRP A 102 3.13 -4.85 -9.25
C TRP A 102 4.31 -4.65 -10.17
N ARG A 103 4.30 -5.31 -11.33
CA ARG A 103 5.28 -5.09 -12.40
C ARG A 103 4.75 -4.11 -13.43
N PHE A 104 5.65 -3.30 -13.95
CA PHE A 104 5.35 -2.38 -15.03
C PHE A 104 6.57 -2.24 -15.97
N PRO A 105 6.36 -1.84 -17.24
CA PRO A 105 7.43 -1.57 -18.19
C PRO A 105 8.43 -0.52 -17.67
N ALA A 106 9.66 -0.48 -18.19
CA ALA A 106 10.71 0.42 -17.71
C ALA A 106 10.37 1.92 -17.83
N ASP A 107 9.52 2.29 -18.79
CA ASP A 107 8.97 3.64 -18.98
C ASP A 107 7.68 3.89 -18.19
N GLY A 108 7.14 2.86 -17.52
CA GLY A 108 5.91 2.91 -16.72
C GLY A 108 6.09 3.52 -15.33
N ARG A 109 7.32 3.67 -14.83
CA ARG A 109 7.60 4.19 -13.48
C ARG A 109 6.92 5.54 -13.19
N PRO A 110 6.99 6.57 -14.06
CA PRO A 110 6.35 7.86 -13.77
C PRO A 110 4.82 7.76 -13.64
N ALA A 111 4.18 6.92 -14.45
CA ALA A 111 2.74 6.70 -14.38
C ALA A 111 2.34 5.97 -13.09
N MET A 112 3.10 4.96 -12.69
CA MET A 112 2.88 4.26 -11.42
C MET A 112 3.10 5.18 -10.22
N LEU A 113 4.18 5.96 -10.23
CA LEU A 113 4.47 6.93 -9.18
C LEU A 113 3.34 7.94 -9.02
N ARG A 114 2.83 8.50 -10.12
CA ARG A 114 1.72 9.44 -10.09
C ARG A 114 0.45 8.85 -9.46
N ARG A 115 0.10 7.61 -9.81
CA ARG A 115 -1.04 6.92 -9.18
C ARG A 115 -0.82 6.73 -7.69
N LEU A 116 0.41 6.40 -7.29
CA LEU A 116 0.76 6.27 -5.88
C LEU A 116 0.64 7.62 -5.15
N GLU A 117 1.13 8.71 -5.73
CA GLU A 117 0.95 10.07 -5.18
C GLU A 117 -0.55 10.44 -5.03
N GLU A 118 -1.38 10.06 -6.01
CA GLU A 118 -2.83 10.27 -5.97
C GLU A 118 -3.50 9.46 -4.84
N ILE A 119 -3.12 8.19 -4.65
CA ILE A 119 -3.64 7.32 -3.58
C ILE A 119 -3.21 7.82 -2.20
N VAL A 120 -1.94 8.19 -2.06
CA VAL A 120 -1.35 8.61 -0.78
C VAL A 120 -1.79 10.05 -0.44
N GLY A 121 -2.21 10.83 -1.43
CA GLY A 121 -2.70 12.20 -1.26
C GLY A 121 -1.62 13.25 -1.07
N GLN A 122 -0.35 12.93 -1.40
CA GLN A 122 0.76 13.88 -1.34
C GLN A 122 1.85 13.55 -2.38
N SER A 123 2.67 14.55 -2.73
CA SER A 123 3.82 14.31 -3.60
C SER A 123 4.93 13.57 -2.87
N LEU A 124 5.57 12.64 -3.58
CA LEU A 124 6.59 11.74 -3.05
C LEU A 124 7.99 12.03 -3.60
N GLU A 125 8.07 12.82 -4.68
CA GLU A 125 9.32 13.41 -5.16
C GLU A 125 9.46 14.83 -4.57
N LYS A 126 10.60 15.12 -3.93
CA LYS A 126 10.95 16.46 -3.44
C LYS A 126 11.80 17.19 -4.46
#